data_AF-A0A5C0XP48-F1
#
_entry.id   AF-A0A5C0XP48-F1
#
_cell.length_a   1.000
_cell.length_b   1.000
_cell.length_c   1.000
_cell.angle_alpha   90.00
_cell.angle_beta   90.00
_cell.angle_gamma   90.00
#
_symmetry.space_group_name_H-M   'P 1'
#
loop_
_entity.id
_entity.type
_entity.pdbx_description
1 polymer ?
#
loop_
_entity_poly.entity_id
_entity_poly.type
_entity_poly.pdbx_seq_one_letter_code
_entity_poly.pdbx_strand_id
1 'polypeptide(L)' 'MVKTITVSDDVYNELLRIKGKKSFSELLRELLREKKGNSVALKHIYGILNGEEYRETRKRLKELEKEFEKWKQFLTQV' A
#
# COMPACT_ATOMS: atom_id res chain seq x y z
N MET A 1 25.32 14.88 10.38
CA MET A 1 24.64 16.16 10.63
C MET A 1 23.15 15.91 10.75
N VAL A 2 22.51 16.48 11.77
CA VAL A 2 21.04 16.43 11.92
C VAL A 2 20.43 17.53 11.04
N LYS A 3 19.32 17.21 10.37
CA LYS A 3 18.53 18.16 9.57
C LYS A 3 17.08 18.03 10.01
N THR A 4 16.40 19.15 10.22
CA THR A 4 14.98 19.18 10.56
C THR A 4 14.17 19.22 9.28
N ILE A 5 13.18 18.34 9.17
CA ILE A 5 12.18 18.36 8.12
C ILE A 5 10.81 18.56 8.76
N THR A 6 9.97 19.37 8.13
CA THR A 6 8.59 19.59 8.55
C THR A 6 7.68 18.77 7.65
N VAL A 7 6.76 18.04 8.24
CA VAL A 7 5.76 17.24 7.54
C VAL A 7 4.38 17.55 8.12
N SER A 8 3.34 17.28 7.35
CA SER A 8 1.96 17.38 7.83
C SER A 8 1.64 16.27 8.84
N ASP A 9 0.64 16.52 9.68
CA ASP A 9 0.29 15.62 10.80
C ASP A 9 -0.14 14.22 10.33
N ASP A 10 -0.83 14.12 9.21
CA ASP A 10 -1.22 12.86 8.56
C ASP A 10 0.02 12.02 8.20
N VAL A 11 0.99 12.63 7.53
CA VAL A 11 2.26 11.99 7.15
C VAL A 11 3.05 11.57 8.39
N TYR A 12 3.08 12.41 9.43
CA TYR A 12 3.72 12.05 10.68
C TYR A 12 3.09 10.81 11.32
N ASN A 13 1.75 10.76 11.37
CA ASN A 13 1.01 9.64 11.95
C ASN A 13 1.21 8.32 11.18
N GLU A 14 1.27 8.38 9.85
CA GLU A 14 1.60 7.22 9.02
C GLU A 14 3.02 6.73 9.28
N LEU A 15 3.99 7.63 9.29
CA LEU A 15 5.38 7.28 9.59
C LEU A 15 5.53 6.71 11.01
N LEU A 16 4.77 7.22 11.98
CA LEU A 16 4.76 6.72 13.36
C LEU A 16 4.25 5.28 13.42
N ARG A 17 3.19 4.95 12.67
CA ARG A 17 2.65 3.59 12.56
C ARG A 17 3.65 2.62 11.95
N ILE A 18 4.35 3.03 10.88
CA ILE A 18 5.31 2.18 10.15
C ILE A 18 6.60 2.01 10.96
N LYS A 19 7.06 3.05 11.66
CA LYS A 19 8.30 3.07 12.44
C LYS A 19 8.34 2.01 13.53
N GLY A 20 7.21 1.76 14.21
CA GLY A 20 7.16 0.84 15.35
C GLY A 20 8.19 1.21 16.42
N LYS A 21 9.18 0.32 16.65
CA LYS A 21 10.26 0.51 17.65
C LYS A 21 11.54 1.16 17.08
N LYS A 22 11.64 1.35 15.75
CA LYS A 22 12.87 1.89 15.10
C LYS A 22 12.97 3.40 15.27
N SER A 23 14.09 4.03 14.90
CA SER A 23 14.17 5.49 14.75
C SER A 23 13.62 5.95 13.39
N PHE A 24 13.18 7.22 13.29
CA PHE A 24 12.75 7.79 12.00
C PHE A 24 13.88 7.79 10.97
N SER A 25 15.12 8.04 11.41
CA SER A 25 16.30 8.02 10.53
C SER A 25 16.58 6.63 9.96
N GLU A 26 16.34 5.56 10.73
CA GLU A 26 16.45 4.18 10.24
C GLU A 26 15.34 3.85 9.26
N LEU A 27 14.10 4.19 9.59
CA LEU A 27 12.96 4.01 8.67
C LEU A 27 13.20 4.71 7.33
N LEU A 28 13.59 5.99 7.36
CA LEU A 28 13.89 6.75 6.14
C LEU A 28 15.07 6.16 5.37
N ARG A 29 16.08 5.62 6.07
CA ARG A 29 17.23 4.98 5.43
C ARG A 29 16.85 3.65 4.76
N GLU A 30 15.96 2.87 5.37
CA GLU A 30 15.39 1.66 4.77
C GLU A 30 14.60 2.03 3.51
N LEU A 31 13.67 2.98 3.60
CA LEU A 31 12.89 3.47 2.46
C LEU A 31 13.78 4.00 1.33
N LEU A 32 14.85 4.74 1.64
CA LEU A 32 15.80 5.25 0.64
C LEU A 32 16.69 4.16 0.04
N ARG A 33 17.04 3.11 0.80
CA ARG A 33 17.81 1.96 0.31
C ARG A 33 16.95 1.07 -0.58
N GLU A 34 15.69 0.88 -0.21
CA GLU A 34 14.72 0.07 -0.95
C GLU A 34 14.30 0.69 -2.29
N LYS A 35 14.41 2.03 -2.44
CA LYS A 35 14.19 2.72 -3.72
C LYS A 35 15.16 2.30 -4.83
N LYS A 36 16.26 1.60 -4.54
CA LYS A 36 17.03 0.87 -5.57
C LYS A 36 16.36 -0.48 -5.86
N GLY A 37 15.16 -0.42 -6.46
CA GLY A 37 14.69 -1.45 -7.38
C GLY A 37 13.83 -2.60 -6.87
N ASN A 38 13.20 -2.55 -5.69
CA ASN A 38 12.44 -3.73 -5.21
C ASN A 38 10.95 -3.48 -5.00
N SER A 39 10.13 -4.13 -5.84
CA SER A 39 8.67 -4.30 -5.69
C SER A 39 8.25 -4.84 -4.30
N VAL A 40 9.20 -5.36 -3.53
CA VAL A 40 9.07 -5.76 -2.12
C VAL A 40 8.76 -4.58 -1.19
N ALA A 41 9.28 -3.37 -1.45
CA ALA A 41 8.97 -2.18 -0.66
C ALA A 41 7.50 -1.75 -0.81
N LEU A 42 6.96 -1.87 -2.03
CA LEU A 42 5.54 -1.67 -2.30
C LEU A 42 4.67 -2.71 -1.59
N LYS A 43 5.11 -3.97 -1.50
CA LYS A 43 4.43 -5.02 -0.71
C LYS A 43 4.47 -4.76 0.80
N HIS A 44 5.53 -4.13 1.30
CA HIS A 44 5.69 -3.85 2.73
C HIS A 44 4.89 -2.61 3.18
N ILE A 45 4.75 -1.61 2.31
CA ILE A 45 3.88 -0.43 2.55
C ILE A 45 2.39 -0.84 2.54
N TYR A 46 2.02 -1.86 1.76
CA TYR A 46 0.63 -2.31 1.61
C TYR A 46 0.12 -3.29 2.66
N GLY A 47 0.88 -3.64 3.70
CA GLY A 47 0.36 -4.34 4.89
C GLY A 47 -0.59 -5.51 4.57
N ILE A 48 -0.02 -6.58 4.02
CA ILE A 48 -0.66 -7.81 3.54
C ILE A 48 -1.81 -8.25 4.45
N LEU A 49 -3.03 -8.12 3.91
CA LEU A 49 -4.28 -8.64 4.46
C LEU A 49 -4.08 -9.96 5.24
N ASN A 50 -4.62 -10.05 6.44
CA ASN A 50 -4.69 -11.32 7.17
C ASN A 50 -5.54 -12.35 6.37
N GLY A 51 -5.54 -13.62 6.80
CA GLY A 51 -6.19 -14.70 6.03
C GLY A 51 -7.67 -14.46 5.70
N GLU A 52 -8.41 -13.77 6.57
CA GLU A 52 -9.81 -13.38 6.31
C GLU A 52 -9.89 -12.17 5.37
N GLU A 53 -9.13 -11.12 5.65
CA GLU A 53 -9.06 -9.91 4.83
C GLU A 53 -8.66 -10.24 3.38
N TYR A 54 -7.77 -11.23 3.19
CA TYR A 54 -7.37 -11.74 1.88
C TYR A 54 -8.53 -12.41 1.15
N ARG A 55 -9.27 -13.27 1.86
CA ARG A 55 -10.43 -13.98 1.29
C ARG A 55 -11.52 -13.00 0.91
N GLU A 56 -11.79 -12.02 1.76
CA GLU A 56 -12.81 -11.01 1.51
C GLU A 56 -12.43 -10.11 0.33
N THR A 57 -11.20 -9.61 0.30
CA THR A 57 -10.71 -8.77 -0.80
C THR A 57 -10.72 -9.54 -2.13
N ARG A 58 -10.31 -10.81 -2.11
CA ARG A 58 -10.37 -11.71 -3.28
C ARG A 58 -11.82 -11.91 -3.76
N LYS A 59 -12.79 -12.02 -2.85
CA LYS A 59 -14.22 -12.16 -3.20
C LYS A 59 -14.73 -10.91 -3.89
N ARG A 60 -14.47 -9.73 -3.31
CA ARG A 60 -14.88 -8.43 -3.89
C ARG A 60 -14.28 -8.19 -5.28
N LEU A 61 -13.01 -8.55 -5.47
CA LEU A 61 -12.36 -8.46 -6.78
C LEU A 61 -13.07 -9.30 -7.86
N LYS A 62 -13.44 -10.55 -7.53
CA LYS A 62 -14.18 -11.42 -8.46
C LYS A 62 -15.57 -10.91 -8.80
N GLU A 63 -16.26 -10.29 -7.85
CA GLU A 63 -17.57 -9.66 -8.10
C GLU A 63 -17.42 -8.47 -9.04
N LEU A 64 -16.39 -7.65 -8.83
CA LEU A 64 -16.08 -6.50 -9.67
C LEU A 64 -15.69 -6.91 -11.10
N GLU A 65 -14.89 -7.97 -11.27
CA GLU A 65 -14.56 -8.55 -12.58
C GLU A 65 -15.83 -9.01 -13.34
N LYS A 66 -16.79 -9.63 -12.63
CA LYS A 66 -18.06 -10.05 -13.24
C LYS A 66 -18.90 -8.87 -13.69
N GLU A 67 -19.01 -7.83 -12.86
CA GLU A 67 -19.74 -6.61 -13.24
C GLU A 67 -19.07 -5.91 -14.43
N PHE A 68 -17.74 -5.90 -14.47
CA PHE A 68 -16.99 -5.37 -15.60
C PHE A 68 -17.23 -6.15 -16.89
N GLU A 69 -17.29 -7.48 -16.82
CA GLU A 69 -17.59 -8.32 -17.99
C GLU A 69 -19.04 -8.12 -18.47
N LYS A 70 -20.00 -7.98 -17.56
CA LYS A 70 -21.39 -7.61 -17.93
C LYS A 70 -21.45 -6.24 -18.60
N TRP A 71 -20.74 -5.25 -18.05
CA TRP A 71 -20.62 -3.92 -18.63
C TRP A 71 -20.02 -3.98 -20.03
N LYS A 72 -18.95 -4.74 -20.20
CA LYS A 72 -18.30 -4.94 -21.51
C LYS A 72 -19.27 -5.58 -22.50
N GLN A 73 -19.98 -6.63 -22.11
CA GLN A 73 -20.99 -7.29 -22.95
C GLN A 73 -22.09 -6.32 -23.36
N PHE A 74 -22.60 -5.51 -22.43
CA PHE A 74 -23.57 -4.45 -22.70
C PHE A 74 -23.04 -3.44 -23.73
N LEU A 75 -21.80 -2.98 -23.57
CA LEU A 75 -21.17 -2.02 -24.50
C LEU A 75 -20.88 -2.61 -25.89
N THR A 76 -20.69 -3.93 -26.01
CA THR A 76 -20.48 -4.61 -27.30
C THR A 76 -21.77 -5.07 -27.97
N GLN A 77 -22.93 -4.91 -27.33
CA GLN A 77 -24.25 -5.20 -27.90
C GLN A 77 -24.92 -3.96 -28.52
N VAL A 78 -24.25 -2.80 -28.50
CA VAL A 78 -24.58 -1.58 -29.26
C VAL A 78 -23.74 -1.55 -30.53
#